data_AF-A0A0G4KMW9-F1
#
_entry.id   AF-A0A0G4KMW9-F1
#
_cell.length_a   1.000
_cell.length_b   1.000
_cell.length_c   1.000
_cell.angle_alpha   90.00
_cell.angle_beta   90.00
_cell.angle_gamma   90.00
#
_symmetry.space_group_name_H-M   'P 1'
#
loop_
_entity.id
_entity.type
_entity.pdbx_description
1 polymer ?
#
loop_
_entity_poly.entity_id
_entity_poly.type
_entity_poly.pdbx_seq_one_letter_code
_entity_poly.pdbx_strand_id
1 'polypeptide(L)'
;RNLKRILSNRTKSVVEGKNIDFPTAEALAFGSLVTEGHHVRVSGQDVERGTFSQRHAVFHDQETEDTYTPLQNISKDQGKFVIANSSLSEFGALGFEYGYSLSSPNALVMWEAQFGDFANNAQCIIDQFIASGEVKWMQRTGLVMSLPHGYDGQGPEHSSGRLERYLQLCNEDPRVFPSPEKLERQHQDCNMQIAYFTTPANLFHALRRQMHRQFRK
;
A
#
# COMPACT_ATOMS: atom_id res chain seq x y z
N ARG A 1 -23.55 -4.06 13.81
CA ARG A 1 -24.44 -2.97 13.30
C ARG A 1 -23.70 -1.97 12.40
N ASN A 2 -22.52 -1.46 12.78
CA ASN A 2 -21.75 -0.50 11.96
C ASN A 2 -21.25 -1.05 10.62
N LEU A 3 -20.74 -2.29 10.58
CA LEU A 3 -20.23 -2.90 9.34
C LEU A 3 -21.29 -3.00 8.24
N LYS A 4 -22.53 -3.40 8.58
CA LYS A 4 -23.65 -3.47 7.63
C LYS A 4 -23.91 -2.12 6.95
N ARG A 5 -23.81 -1.02 7.69
CA ARG A 5 -23.96 0.34 7.15
C ARG A 5 -22.82 0.69 6.19
N ILE A 6 -21.58 0.38 6.56
CA ILE A 6 -20.39 0.61 5.72
C ILE A 6 -20.53 -0.14 4.39
N LEU A 7 -20.88 -1.42 4.44
CA LEU A 7 -21.08 -2.25 3.24
C LEU A 7 -22.24 -1.74 2.38
N SER A 8 -23.37 -1.38 2.99
CA SER A 8 -24.51 -0.79 2.28
C SER A 8 -24.13 0.49 1.52
N ASN A 9 -23.35 1.37 2.17
CA ASN A 9 -22.87 2.60 1.53
C ASN A 9 -21.89 2.32 0.39
N ARG A 10 -20.97 1.36 0.58
CA ARG A 10 -20.02 0.92 -0.44
C ARG A 10 -20.73 0.34 -1.66
N THR A 11 -21.73 -0.51 -1.46
CA THR A 11 -22.54 -1.06 -2.56
C THR A 11 -23.25 0.06 -3.32
N LYS A 12 -23.85 1.01 -2.60
CA LYS A 12 -24.54 2.15 -3.21
C LYS A 12 -23.60 3.01 -4.07
N SER A 13 -22.44 3.40 -3.54
CA SER A 13 -21.49 4.26 -4.27
C SER A 13 -20.95 3.59 -5.54
N VAL A 14 -20.73 2.28 -5.51
CA VAL A 14 -20.29 1.50 -6.69
C VAL A 14 -21.41 1.39 -7.72
N VAL A 15 -22.63 1.04 -7.31
CA VAL A 15 -23.78 0.90 -8.23
C VAL A 15 -24.14 2.24 -8.88
N GLU A 16 -24.09 3.34 -8.13
CA GLU A 16 -24.38 4.68 -8.64
C GLU A 16 -23.19 5.31 -9.40
N GLY A 17 -21.98 4.76 -9.25
CA GLY A 17 -20.75 5.31 -9.82
C GLY A 17 -20.36 6.69 -9.28
N LYS A 18 -20.80 7.03 -8.07
CA LYS A 18 -20.62 8.37 -7.46
C LYS A 18 -20.14 8.24 -6.02
N ASN A 19 -19.35 9.24 -5.58
CA ASN A 19 -18.85 9.33 -4.20
C ASN A 19 -18.10 8.07 -3.73
N ILE A 20 -17.29 7.48 -4.60
CA ILE A 20 -16.37 6.39 -4.23
C ILE A 20 -15.33 6.96 -3.28
N ASP A 21 -15.25 6.40 -2.07
CA ASP A 21 -14.27 6.79 -1.04
C ASP A 21 -12.95 6.02 -1.17
N PHE A 22 -11.94 6.43 -0.38
CA PHE A 22 -10.61 5.80 -0.38
C PHE A 22 -10.63 4.27 -0.15
N PRO A 23 -11.27 3.74 0.91
CA PRO A 23 -11.27 2.29 1.14
C PRO A 23 -12.04 1.51 0.07
N THR A 24 -13.05 2.11 -0.58
CA THR A 24 -13.72 1.48 -1.73
C THR A 24 -12.81 1.45 -2.96
N ALA A 25 -12.11 2.56 -3.26
CA ALA A 25 -11.15 2.60 -4.36
C ALA A 25 -9.98 1.63 -4.16
N GLU A 26 -9.48 1.50 -2.92
CA GLU A 26 -8.48 0.50 -2.54
C GLU A 26 -8.99 -0.93 -2.79
N ALA A 27 -10.20 -1.26 -2.32
CA ALA A 27 -10.81 -2.57 -2.54
C ALA A 27 -11.04 -2.88 -4.04
N LEU A 28 -11.40 -1.88 -4.84
CA LEU A 28 -11.52 -2.01 -6.30
C LEU A 28 -10.15 -2.27 -6.96
N ALA A 29 -9.09 -1.62 -6.48
CA ALA A 29 -7.74 -1.86 -6.99
C ALA A 29 -7.27 -3.29 -6.68
N PHE A 30 -7.45 -3.74 -5.44
CA PHE A 30 -7.12 -5.11 -5.04
C PHE A 30 -7.96 -6.13 -5.80
N GLY A 31 -9.28 -5.95 -5.83
CA GLY A 31 -10.22 -6.84 -6.50
C GLY A 31 -9.94 -6.98 -7.99
N SER A 32 -9.63 -5.87 -8.67
CA SER A 32 -9.29 -5.90 -10.09
C SER A 32 -7.95 -6.60 -10.36
N LEU A 33 -6.92 -6.34 -9.54
CA LEU A 33 -5.63 -7.03 -9.66
C LEU A 33 -5.74 -8.53 -9.45
N VAL A 34 -6.48 -8.99 -8.44
CA VAL A 34 -6.67 -10.43 -8.23
C VAL A 34 -7.52 -11.05 -9.34
N THR A 35 -8.50 -10.33 -9.89
CA THR A 35 -9.26 -10.81 -11.06
C THR A 35 -8.38 -10.95 -12.31
N GLU A 36 -7.32 -10.13 -12.42
CA GLU A 36 -6.30 -10.23 -13.48
C GLU A 36 -5.25 -11.33 -13.21
N GLY A 37 -5.36 -12.07 -12.10
CA GLY A 37 -4.45 -13.15 -11.73
C GLY A 37 -3.24 -12.72 -10.90
N HIS A 38 -3.12 -11.44 -10.54
CA HIS A 38 -2.04 -10.97 -9.67
C HIS A 38 -2.29 -11.39 -8.21
N HIS A 39 -1.22 -11.77 -7.51
CA HIS A 39 -1.28 -11.93 -6.06
C HIS A 39 -1.30 -10.55 -5.42
N VAL A 40 -2.21 -10.30 -4.48
CA VAL A 40 -2.19 -9.11 -3.63
C VAL A 40 -1.91 -9.53 -2.19
N ARG A 41 -0.87 -8.94 -1.59
CA ARG A 41 -0.45 -9.15 -0.21
C ARG A 41 -0.41 -7.81 0.53
N VAL A 42 -1.15 -7.72 1.63
CA VAL A 42 -1.15 -6.56 2.52
C VAL A 42 -0.81 -7.01 3.94
N SER A 43 0.16 -6.39 4.59
CA SER A 43 0.47 -6.67 5.99
C SER A 43 0.74 -5.39 6.78
N GLY A 44 0.58 -5.50 8.10
CA GLY A 44 0.72 -4.38 9.03
C GLY A 44 -0.17 -4.59 10.24
N GLN A 45 -0.10 -3.70 11.21
CA GLN A 45 -0.91 -3.81 12.43
C GLN A 45 -2.36 -3.45 12.12
N ASP A 46 -3.30 -4.31 12.51
CA ASP A 46 -4.75 -4.13 12.34
C ASP A 46 -5.24 -3.89 10.90
N VAL A 47 -4.44 -4.23 9.88
CA VAL A 47 -4.75 -3.93 8.47
C VAL A 47 -6.04 -4.59 7.97
N GLU A 48 -6.43 -5.73 8.54
CA GLU A 48 -7.65 -6.45 8.14
C GLU A 48 -8.91 -5.60 8.34
N ARG A 49 -9.00 -4.91 9.48
CA ARG A 49 -10.06 -3.93 9.77
C ARG A 49 -9.70 -2.55 9.21
N GLY A 50 -8.41 -2.21 9.25
CA GLY A 50 -7.87 -0.87 9.12
C GLY A 50 -7.88 -0.15 10.47
N THR A 51 -6.79 0.56 10.78
CA THR A 51 -6.61 1.37 11.99
C THR A 51 -7.79 2.31 12.23
N PHE A 52 -8.26 2.96 11.16
CA PHE A 52 -9.36 3.91 11.18
C PHE A 52 -10.75 3.25 10.97
N SER A 53 -10.83 1.92 11.11
CA SER A 53 -12.05 1.13 10.84
C SER A 53 -12.66 1.39 9.47
N GLN A 54 -11.82 1.61 8.47
CA GLN A 54 -12.20 2.04 7.12
C GLN A 54 -12.23 0.88 6.11
N ARG A 55 -11.36 -0.13 6.28
CA ARG A 55 -11.09 -1.13 5.25
C ARG A 55 -12.08 -2.27 5.28
N HIS A 56 -12.15 -2.96 6.42
CA HIS A 56 -12.95 -4.17 6.63
C HIS A 56 -12.76 -5.21 5.51
N ALA A 57 -11.53 -5.64 5.26
CA ALA A 57 -11.22 -6.68 4.28
C ALA A 57 -11.53 -8.09 4.81
N VAL A 58 -11.50 -8.27 6.13
CA VAL A 58 -11.88 -9.51 6.81
C VAL A 58 -13.13 -9.24 7.65
N PHE A 59 -14.15 -10.05 7.47
CA PHE A 59 -15.37 -10.04 8.28
C PHE A 59 -15.24 -11.07 9.38
N HIS A 60 -15.66 -10.71 10.59
CA HIS A 60 -15.73 -11.60 11.73
C HIS A 60 -17.19 -11.86 12.07
N ASP A 61 -17.59 -13.12 12.06
CA ASP A 61 -18.89 -13.54 12.54
C ASP A 61 -19.00 -13.24 14.05
N GLN A 62 -20.15 -12.70 14.45
CA GLN A 62 -20.33 -12.19 15.82
C GLN A 62 -20.74 -13.28 16.82
N GLU A 63 -21.10 -14.47 16.34
CA GLU A 63 -21.54 -15.60 17.16
C GLU A 63 -20.47 -16.70 17.22
N THR A 64 -19.80 -16.94 16.09
CA THR A 64 -18.85 -18.05 15.91
C THR A 64 -17.38 -17.62 15.88
N GLU A 65 -17.11 -16.31 15.73
CA GLU A 65 -15.76 -15.75 15.50
C GLU A 65 -15.09 -16.18 14.18
N ASP A 66 -15.80 -16.95 13.34
CA ASP A 66 -15.34 -17.35 12.02
C ASP A 66 -15.05 -16.12 11.16
N THR A 67 -14.05 -16.26 10.28
CA THR A 67 -13.62 -15.18 9.40
C THR A 67 -14.02 -15.42 7.95
N TYR A 68 -14.39 -14.34 7.27
CA TYR A 68 -14.66 -14.36 5.83
C TYR A 68 -13.97 -13.19 5.14
N THR A 69 -13.17 -13.48 4.11
CA THR A 69 -12.47 -12.47 3.31
C THR A 69 -13.08 -12.38 1.92
N PRO A 70 -13.92 -11.37 1.61
CA PRO A 70 -14.64 -11.31 0.33
C PRO A 70 -13.73 -11.29 -0.89
N LEU A 71 -12.59 -10.60 -0.82
CA LEU A 71 -11.63 -10.50 -1.93
C LEU A 71 -10.90 -11.82 -2.22
N GLN A 72 -11.01 -12.85 -1.37
CA GLN A 72 -10.55 -14.22 -1.68
C GLN A 72 -11.58 -15.04 -2.48
N ASN A 73 -12.79 -14.51 -2.68
CA ASN A 73 -13.96 -15.25 -3.18
C ASN A 73 -14.68 -14.53 -4.34
N ILE A 74 -13.94 -13.80 -5.19
CA ILE A 74 -14.46 -13.10 -6.37
C ILE A 74 -14.69 -14.07 -7.53
N SER A 75 -13.74 -14.97 -7.80
CA SER A 75 -13.78 -15.95 -8.89
C SER A 75 -12.98 -17.20 -8.53
N LYS A 76 -13.20 -18.32 -9.22
CA LYS A 76 -12.39 -19.55 -9.04
C LYS A 76 -10.98 -19.41 -9.62
N ASP A 77 -10.81 -18.58 -10.64
CA ASP A 77 -9.56 -18.41 -11.39
C ASP A 77 -8.77 -17.15 -10.98
N GLN A 78 -9.17 -16.48 -9.88
CA GLN A 78 -8.49 -15.28 -9.41
C GLN A 78 -7.09 -15.58 -8.86
N GLY A 79 -6.24 -14.56 -8.85
CA GLY A 79 -5.03 -14.52 -8.06
C GLY A 79 -5.32 -14.56 -6.55
N LYS A 80 -4.30 -14.92 -5.77
CA LYS A 80 -4.44 -14.97 -4.30
C LYS A 80 -4.62 -13.57 -3.72
N PHE A 81 -5.47 -13.45 -2.72
CA PHE A 81 -5.58 -12.26 -1.87
C PHE A 81 -5.18 -12.62 -0.44
N VAL A 82 -4.15 -11.98 0.09
CA VAL A 82 -3.68 -12.17 1.46
C VAL A 82 -3.65 -10.81 2.14
N ILE A 83 -4.42 -10.66 3.22
CA ILE A 83 -4.31 -9.54 4.14
C ILE A 83 -4.10 -10.12 5.53
N ALA A 84 -3.08 -9.66 6.25
CA ALA A 84 -2.70 -10.27 7.52
C ALA A 84 -2.26 -9.22 8.53
N ASN A 85 -2.87 -9.26 9.71
CA ASN A 85 -2.40 -8.48 10.85
C ASN A 85 -0.99 -8.95 11.25
N SER A 86 -0.02 -8.05 11.23
CA SER A 86 1.34 -8.33 11.71
C SER A 86 1.39 -8.34 13.23
N SER A 87 2.45 -8.93 13.79
CA SER A 87 2.84 -8.62 15.17
C SER A 87 3.14 -7.11 15.32
N LEU A 88 3.21 -6.64 16.56
CA LEU A 88 3.60 -5.27 16.90
C LEU A 88 5.10 -5.05 16.67
N SER A 89 5.53 -5.11 15.41
CA SER A 89 6.93 -4.93 14.99
C SER A 89 7.00 -4.38 13.57
N GLU A 90 7.48 -3.15 13.43
CA GLU A 90 7.68 -2.51 12.12
C GLU A 90 8.93 -3.07 11.44
N PHE A 91 10.04 -3.19 12.18
CA PHE A 91 11.32 -3.66 11.63
C PHE A 91 11.19 -5.08 11.02
N GLY A 92 10.61 -6.01 11.78
CA GLY A 92 10.43 -7.39 11.34
C GLY A 92 9.43 -7.50 10.20
N ALA A 93 8.27 -6.83 10.32
CA ALA A 93 7.24 -6.89 9.30
C ALA A 93 7.70 -6.26 7.97
N LEU A 94 8.24 -5.04 7.99
CA LEU A 94 8.70 -4.36 6.77
C LEU A 94 9.86 -5.11 6.11
N GLY A 95 10.81 -5.63 6.91
CA GLY A 95 11.91 -6.44 6.39
C GLY A 95 11.42 -7.73 5.72
N PHE A 96 10.43 -8.39 6.30
CA PHE A 96 9.80 -9.57 5.69
C PHE A 96 9.12 -9.24 4.36
N GLU A 97 8.33 -8.16 4.31
CA GLU A 97 7.63 -7.76 3.08
C GLU A 97 8.60 -7.31 1.97
N TYR A 98 9.72 -6.68 2.34
CA TYR A 98 10.79 -6.41 1.38
C TYR A 98 11.30 -7.72 0.76
N GLY A 99 11.67 -8.71 1.56
CA GLY A 99 12.11 -10.02 1.05
C GLY A 99 11.06 -10.72 0.18
N TYR A 100 9.79 -10.64 0.57
CA TYR A 100 8.68 -11.19 -0.20
C TYR A 100 8.56 -10.53 -1.59
N SER A 101 8.64 -9.19 -1.63
CA SER A 101 8.52 -8.40 -2.86
C SER A 101 9.63 -8.67 -3.88
N LEU A 102 10.84 -9.01 -3.42
CA LEU A 102 11.95 -9.39 -4.30
C LEU A 102 11.71 -10.76 -4.97
N SER A 103 11.09 -11.68 -4.23
CA SER A 103 10.90 -13.07 -4.68
C SER A 103 9.65 -13.24 -5.54
N SER A 104 8.65 -12.36 -5.37
CA SER A 104 7.35 -12.44 -6.05
C SER A 104 7.07 -11.18 -6.88
N PRO A 105 7.76 -10.95 -8.01
CA PRO A 105 7.56 -9.75 -8.82
C PRO A 105 6.15 -9.65 -9.44
N ASN A 106 5.40 -10.74 -9.50
CA ASN A 106 4.00 -10.75 -9.98
C ASN A 106 2.98 -10.52 -8.85
N ALA A 107 3.43 -10.14 -7.65
CA ALA A 107 2.57 -9.78 -6.53
C ALA A 107 2.62 -8.27 -6.24
N LEU A 108 1.45 -7.68 -5.97
CA LEU A 108 1.38 -6.40 -5.26
C LEU A 108 1.64 -6.69 -3.79
N VAL A 109 2.75 -6.19 -3.26
CA VAL A 109 3.12 -6.34 -1.85
C VAL A 109 3.02 -4.97 -1.19
N MET A 110 2.24 -4.86 -0.13
CA MET A 110 1.99 -3.62 0.60
C MET A 110 2.21 -3.85 2.09
N TRP A 111 3.00 -2.97 2.70
CA TRP A 111 3.12 -2.86 4.14
C TRP A 111 2.48 -1.54 4.60
N GLU A 112 1.65 -1.60 5.64
CA GLU A 112 0.98 -0.44 6.22
C GLU A 112 1.44 -0.21 7.67
N ALA A 113 1.93 1.01 7.93
CA ALA A 113 2.14 1.48 9.29
C ALA A 113 0.79 1.87 9.91
N GLN A 114 0.62 1.65 11.23
CA GLN A 114 -0.61 2.06 11.92
C GLN A 114 -0.81 3.59 11.83
N PHE A 115 0.27 4.34 12.04
CA PHE A 115 0.45 5.74 11.66
C PHE A 115 1.82 5.88 11.00
N GLY A 116 1.96 6.80 10.04
CA GLY A 116 3.21 6.97 9.30
C GLY A 116 4.40 7.33 10.19
N ASP A 117 4.15 7.97 11.33
CA ASP A 117 5.12 8.36 12.34
C ASP A 117 5.97 7.16 12.84
N PHE A 118 5.36 5.96 12.92
CA PHE A 118 5.98 4.75 13.47
C PHE A 118 6.92 4.02 12.50
N ALA A 119 6.94 4.39 11.21
CA ALA A 119 7.82 3.77 10.23
C ALA A 119 9.32 3.96 10.54
N ASN A 120 9.66 4.94 11.39
CA ASN A 120 11.02 5.14 11.90
C ASN A 120 11.57 3.92 12.68
N ASN A 121 10.72 3.08 13.26
CA ASN A 121 11.15 1.82 13.91
C ASN A 121 11.74 0.82 12.92
N ALA A 122 11.51 0.99 11.61
CA ALA A 122 12.07 0.19 10.54
C ALA A 122 13.10 0.96 9.68
N GLN A 123 13.70 2.04 10.19
CA GLN A 123 14.57 2.93 9.40
C GLN A 123 15.74 2.20 8.73
N CYS A 124 16.34 1.21 9.38
CA CYS A 124 17.42 0.40 8.77
C CYS A 124 16.94 -0.33 7.51
N ILE A 125 15.70 -0.84 7.49
CA ILE A 125 15.12 -1.49 6.32
C ILE A 125 14.91 -0.46 5.19
N ILE A 126 14.41 0.71 5.55
CA ILE A 126 14.18 1.81 4.59
C ILE A 126 15.51 2.25 3.95
N ASP A 127 16.53 2.55 4.76
CA ASP A 127 17.80 3.11 4.29
C ASP A 127 18.62 2.06 3.53
N GLN A 128 18.76 0.87 4.12
CA GLN A 128 19.72 -0.13 3.66
C GLN A 128 19.15 -1.11 2.65
N PHE A 129 17.84 -1.09 2.40
CA PHE A 129 17.22 -2.02 1.45
C PHE A 129 16.29 -1.28 0.49
N ILE A 130 15.25 -0.61 0.97
CA ILE A 130 14.24 0.01 0.10
C ILE A 130 14.85 1.14 -0.74
N ALA A 131 15.54 2.09 -0.11
CA ALA A 131 16.10 3.25 -0.80
C ALA A 131 17.35 2.94 -1.63
N SER A 132 18.11 1.90 -1.28
CA SER A 132 19.46 1.67 -1.84
C SER A 132 19.68 0.28 -2.45
N GLY A 133 18.73 -0.65 -2.31
CA GLY A 133 18.87 -2.05 -2.72
C GLY A 133 19.09 -2.25 -4.22
N GLU A 134 18.38 -1.49 -5.07
CA GLU A 134 18.56 -1.59 -6.52
C GLU A 134 19.96 -1.11 -6.94
N VAL A 135 20.44 0.00 -6.39
CA VAL A 135 21.77 0.54 -6.76
C VAL A 135 22.89 -0.36 -6.25
N LYS A 136 22.76 -0.93 -5.05
CA LYS A 136 23.81 -1.77 -4.46
C LYS A 136 23.85 -3.18 -5.04
N TRP A 137 22.69 -3.76 -5.33
CA TRP A 137 22.56 -5.20 -5.60
C TRP A 137 21.70 -5.54 -6.81
N MET A 138 21.27 -4.55 -7.60
CA MET A 138 20.35 -4.73 -8.74
C MET A 138 19.02 -5.40 -8.34
N GLN A 139 18.65 -5.30 -7.06
CA GLN A 139 17.40 -5.85 -6.53
C GLN A 139 16.27 -4.84 -6.68
N ARG A 140 15.32 -5.15 -7.56
CA ARG A 140 14.11 -4.35 -7.76
C ARG A 140 12.99 -4.85 -6.85
N THR A 141 12.37 -3.93 -6.13
CA THR A 141 11.18 -4.18 -5.31
C THR A 141 10.03 -3.33 -5.84
N GLY A 142 8.80 -3.85 -5.75
CA GLY A 142 7.56 -3.08 -5.97
C GLY A 142 6.77 -2.92 -4.66
N LEU A 143 7.46 -3.00 -3.52
CA LEU A 143 6.86 -2.88 -2.19
C LEU A 143 6.24 -1.49 -2.03
N VAL A 144 4.95 -1.47 -1.69
CA VAL A 144 4.23 -0.25 -1.34
C VAL A 144 4.29 -0.04 0.17
N MET A 145 4.77 1.13 0.61
CA MET A 145 4.65 1.57 1.99
C MET A 145 3.46 2.51 2.13
N SER A 146 2.43 2.09 2.88
CA SER A 146 1.27 2.92 3.24
C SER A 146 1.53 3.60 4.58
N LEU A 147 1.68 4.92 4.54
CA LEU A 147 2.05 5.73 5.69
C LEU A 147 0.95 6.78 5.95
N PRO A 148 0.00 6.51 6.85
CA PRO A 148 -1.01 7.50 7.22
C PRO A 148 -0.35 8.81 7.69
N HIS A 149 -0.77 9.94 7.12
CA HIS A 149 -0.19 11.26 7.33
C HIS A 149 -1.27 12.34 7.29
N GLY A 150 -1.23 13.28 8.24
CA GLY A 150 -2.18 14.39 8.32
C GLY A 150 -2.09 15.16 9.64
N TYR A 151 -2.08 16.48 9.58
CA TYR A 151 -2.00 17.34 10.77
C TYR A 151 -3.39 17.65 11.34
N ASP A 152 -4.02 16.65 11.96
CA ASP A 152 -5.40 16.72 12.45
C ASP A 152 -5.51 17.02 13.96
N GLY A 153 -4.42 17.49 14.59
CA GLY A 153 -4.40 17.85 16.02
C GLY A 153 -4.26 16.68 16.99
N GLN A 154 -3.86 15.49 16.52
CA GLN A 154 -3.70 14.27 17.33
C GLN A 154 -2.34 14.18 18.06
N GLY A 155 -1.51 15.22 17.95
CA GLY A 155 -0.21 15.30 18.63
C GLY A 155 0.97 14.80 17.78
N PRO A 156 2.19 14.84 18.34
CA PRO A 156 3.44 14.72 17.58
C PRO A 156 3.75 13.33 17.01
N GLU A 157 3.04 12.28 17.46
CA GLU A 157 3.25 10.89 16.99
C GLU A 157 2.08 10.34 16.16
N HIS A 158 1.14 11.21 15.77
CA HIS A 158 -0.03 10.85 14.97
C HIS A 158 -0.31 11.91 13.89
N SER A 159 0.74 12.54 13.39
CA SER A 159 0.61 13.66 12.45
C SER A 159 1.45 13.49 11.19
N SER A 160 2.66 12.97 11.31
CA SER A 160 3.65 13.05 10.25
C SER A 160 4.32 11.72 9.95
N GLY A 161 3.98 11.17 8.79
CA GLY A 161 4.80 10.18 8.09
C GLY A 161 6.18 10.66 7.62
N ARG A 162 6.66 11.86 8.02
CA ARG A 162 8.02 12.37 7.74
C ARG A 162 8.40 12.35 6.25
N LEU A 163 7.51 12.86 5.42
CA LEU A 163 7.64 12.91 3.95
C LEU A 163 9.00 13.45 3.50
N GLU A 164 9.51 14.47 4.21
CA GLU A 164 10.80 15.10 3.97
C GLU A 164 11.98 14.11 4.01
N ARG A 165 11.92 13.08 4.86
CA ARG A 165 12.97 12.07 4.97
C ARG A 165 12.99 11.16 3.74
N TYR A 166 11.82 10.74 3.28
CA TYR A 166 11.73 9.91 2.07
C TYR A 166 12.15 10.68 0.81
N LEU A 167 11.81 11.97 0.74
CA LEU A 167 12.30 12.86 -0.32
C LEU A 167 13.82 13.01 -0.28
N GLN A 168 14.42 13.18 0.91
CA GLN A 168 15.88 13.26 1.07
C GLN A 168 16.59 11.96 0.66
N LEU A 169 15.95 10.79 0.84
CA LEU A 169 16.48 9.50 0.41
C LEU A 169 16.33 9.26 -1.10
N CYS A 170 15.57 10.09 -1.83
CA CYS A 170 15.45 9.96 -3.28
C CYS A 170 16.77 10.39 -3.97
N ASN A 171 17.13 9.70 -5.05
CA ASN A 171 18.40 9.90 -5.76
C ASN A 171 18.38 11.01 -6.83
N GLU A 172 17.47 11.98 -6.71
CA GLU A 172 17.36 13.12 -7.62
C GLU A 172 18.31 14.26 -7.19
N ASP A 173 19.04 14.86 -8.13
CA ASP A 173 19.92 16.00 -7.84
C ASP A 173 19.11 17.32 -7.86
N PRO A 174 18.91 17.99 -6.71
CA PRO A 174 18.09 19.20 -6.64
C PRO A 174 18.67 20.40 -7.40
N ARG A 175 19.93 20.32 -7.85
CA ARG A 175 20.62 21.40 -8.57
C ARG A 175 20.50 21.26 -10.09
N VAL A 176 19.98 20.13 -10.57
CA VAL A 176 19.97 19.79 -12.00
C VAL A 176 18.53 19.55 -12.44
N PHE A 177 18.05 20.41 -13.34
CA PHE A 177 16.80 20.13 -14.03
C PHE A 177 17.04 19.04 -15.09
N PRO A 178 16.29 17.92 -15.09
CA PRO A 178 16.53 16.82 -16.02
C PRO A 178 16.22 17.23 -17.48
N SER A 179 16.91 16.61 -18.44
CA SER A 179 16.55 16.77 -19.86
C SER A 179 15.20 16.12 -20.16
N PRO A 180 14.52 16.47 -21.27
CA PRO A 180 13.26 15.85 -21.65
C PRO A 180 13.30 14.32 -21.64
N GLU A 181 14.39 13.72 -22.14
CA GLU A 181 14.55 12.25 -22.19
C GLU A 181 14.66 11.64 -20.79
N LYS A 182 15.28 12.36 -19.83
CA LYS A 182 15.34 11.92 -18.43
C LYS A 182 13.99 12.07 -17.73
N LEU A 183 13.23 13.11 -18.03
CA LEU A 183 11.88 13.31 -17.49
C LEU A 183 10.94 12.16 -17.91
N GLU A 184 11.02 11.73 -19.18
CA GLU A 184 10.22 10.60 -19.67
C GLU A 184 10.50 9.30 -18.89
N ARG A 185 11.73 9.10 -18.41
CA ARG A 185 12.16 7.90 -17.68
C ARG A 185 12.25 8.06 -16.17
N GLN A 186 11.96 9.24 -15.63
CA GLN A 186 12.15 9.57 -14.21
C GLN A 186 11.53 8.51 -13.28
N HIS A 187 10.31 8.08 -13.60
CA HIS A 187 9.56 7.09 -12.83
C HIS A 187 10.21 5.69 -12.78
N GLN A 188 11.08 5.37 -13.73
CA GLN A 188 11.84 4.13 -13.78
C GLN A 188 13.24 4.28 -13.14
N ASP A 189 13.87 5.43 -13.36
CA ASP A 189 15.26 5.68 -12.96
C ASP A 189 15.40 6.18 -11.50
N CYS A 190 14.35 6.79 -10.92
CA CYS A 190 14.30 7.15 -9.51
C CYS A 190 14.44 5.90 -8.63
N ASN A 191 15.10 5.96 -7.47
CA ASN A 191 15.20 4.83 -6.54
C ASN A 191 13.88 4.53 -5.79
N MET A 192 13.06 5.55 -5.53
CA MET A 192 11.75 5.42 -4.88
C MET A 192 10.74 6.36 -5.52
N GLN A 193 9.46 6.02 -5.40
CA GLN A 193 8.36 6.89 -5.82
C GLN A 193 7.57 7.36 -4.60
N ILE A 194 7.59 8.66 -4.37
CA ILE A 194 6.89 9.29 -3.25
C ILE A 194 5.62 9.96 -3.78
N ALA A 195 4.47 9.65 -3.20
CA ALA A 195 3.19 10.19 -3.65
C ALA A 195 2.27 10.52 -2.46
N TYR A 196 1.54 11.63 -2.59
CA TYR A 196 0.51 12.04 -1.64
C TYR A 196 -0.82 12.19 -2.39
N PHE A 197 -1.70 11.19 -2.25
CA PHE A 197 -2.96 11.16 -2.97
C PHE A 197 -4.04 11.98 -2.26
N THR A 198 -4.77 12.78 -3.04
CA THR A 198 -5.90 13.60 -2.56
C THR A 198 -7.25 13.11 -3.08
N THR A 199 -7.26 12.14 -4.00
CA THR A 199 -8.49 11.52 -4.51
C THR A 199 -8.41 9.99 -4.44
N PRO A 200 -9.54 9.30 -4.20
CA PRO A 200 -9.62 7.84 -4.24
C PRO A 200 -9.19 7.24 -5.58
N ALA A 201 -9.49 7.93 -6.69
CA ALA A 201 -9.08 7.50 -8.03
C ALA A 201 -7.55 7.46 -8.19
N ASN A 202 -6.82 8.43 -7.59
CA ASN A 202 -5.36 8.39 -7.62
C ASN A 202 -4.81 7.17 -6.90
N LEU A 203 -5.37 6.81 -5.73
CA LEU A 203 -4.97 5.61 -5.01
C LEU A 203 -5.23 4.35 -5.85
N PHE A 204 -6.42 4.23 -6.44
CA PHE A 204 -6.78 3.09 -7.30
C PHE A 204 -5.77 2.90 -8.44
N HIS A 205 -5.47 3.97 -9.18
CA HIS A 205 -4.54 3.91 -10.30
C HIS A 205 -3.10 3.68 -9.84
N ALA A 206 -2.68 4.26 -8.71
CA ALA A 206 -1.33 4.08 -8.19
C ALA A 206 -1.04 2.63 -7.78
N LEU A 207 -1.99 1.98 -7.09
CA LEU A 207 -1.86 0.57 -6.70
C LEU A 207 -1.78 -0.34 -7.93
N ARG A 208 -2.67 -0.15 -8.91
CA ARG A 208 -2.67 -0.94 -10.15
C ARG A 208 -1.41 -0.71 -11.00
N ARG A 209 -0.91 0.53 -11.03
CA ARG A 209 0.31 0.91 -11.75
C ARG A 209 1.53 0.09 -11.31
N GLN A 210 1.59 -0.36 -10.06
CA GLN A 210 2.69 -1.19 -9.59
C GLN A 210 2.78 -2.54 -10.29
N MET A 211 1.66 -3.09 -10.74
CA MET A 211 1.62 -4.38 -11.44
C MET A 211 1.64 -4.23 -12.97
N HIS A 212 1.04 -3.18 -13.51
CA HIS A 212 0.97 -2.97 -14.96
C HIS A 212 2.23 -2.38 -15.60
N ARG A 213 3.18 -1.89 -14.80
CA ARG A 213 4.47 -1.45 -15.34
C ARG A 213 5.37 -2.64 -15.65
N GLN A 214 6.22 -2.47 -16.67
CA GLN A 214 7.24 -3.45 -17.08
C GLN A 214 8.45 -3.51 -16.13
N PHE A 215 8.39 -2.80 -15.00
CA PHE A 215 9.42 -2.78 -13.97
C PHE A 215 8.77 -2.70 -12.58
N ARG A 216 9.58 -2.86 -11.53
CA ARG A 216 9.17 -2.74 -10.12
C ARG A 216 9.93 -1.60 -9.46
N LYS A 217 9.20 -0.78 -8.71
CA LYS A 217 9.71 0.39 -8.00
C LYS A 217 8.85 0.79 -6.82
#